data_AF-U2XTD5-F1
#
_entry.id   AF-U2XTD5-F1
#
_cell.length_a   1.000
_cell.length_b   1.000
_cell.length_c   1.000
_cell.angle_alpha   90.00
_cell.angle_beta   90.00
_cell.angle_gamma   90.00
#
_symmetry.space_group_name_H-M   'P 1'
#
loop_
_entity.id
_entity.type
_entity.pdbx_description
1 polymer ?
#
loop_
_entity_poly.entity_id
_entity_poly.type
_entity_poly.pdbx_seq_one_letter_code
_entity_poly.pdbx_strand_id
1 'polypeptide(L)'
;MSQEKHDLGREYYKKVYADTLPEMPERGKFAFFDYMLETLFGTLWADEESLSIRDRRLVILGVIMSVGSNDLFSIQARAALMNKELSLKELEQIIITGTQYCGYPKVAAFNAILKELMDEFPENK
;
A
#
# COMPACT_ATOMS: atom_id res chain seq x y z
N MET A 1 0.53 -22.61 -12.31
CA MET A 1 0.10 -21.20 -12.21
C MET A 1 0.29 -20.54 -13.58
N SER A 2 -0.61 -19.63 -14.01
CA SER A 2 -0.69 -19.14 -15.40
C SER A 2 0.31 -18.02 -15.71
N GLN A 3 0.91 -18.02 -16.90
CA GLN A 3 1.76 -16.92 -17.40
C GLN A 3 1.00 -15.58 -17.43
N GLU A 4 -0.26 -15.61 -17.84
CA GLU A 4 -1.15 -14.44 -17.87
C GLU A 4 -1.29 -13.78 -16.49
N LYS A 5 -1.48 -14.60 -15.44
CA LYS A 5 -1.58 -14.10 -14.05
C LYS A 5 -0.27 -13.50 -13.56
N HIS A 6 0.86 -14.03 -14.02
CA HIS A 6 2.18 -13.52 -13.68
C HIS A 6 2.40 -12.13 -14.29
N ASP A 7 2.09 -11.99 -15.59
CA ASP A 7 2.26 -10.74 -16.32
C ASP A 7 1.31 -9.65 -15.81
N LEU A 8 0.04 -9.97 -15.58
CA LEU A 8 -0.91 -9.08 -14.91
C LEU A 8 -0.42 -8.70 -13.50
N GLY A 9 0.18 -9.65 -12.79
CA GLY A 9 0.80 -9.41 -11.50
C GLY A 9 1.92 -8.36 -11.53
N ARG A 10 2.75 -8.34 -12.58
CA ARG A 10 3.77 -7.29 -12.72
C ARG A 10 3.16 -5.91 -12.97
N GLU A 11 2.13 -5.84 -13.80
CA GLU A 11 1.41 -4.59 -14.05
C GLU A 11 0.81 -4.03 -12.76
N TYR A 12 0.11 -4.87 -12.00
CA TYR A 12 -0.48 -4.48 -10.73
C TYR A 12 0.55 -4.21 -9.64
N TYR A 13 1.69 -4.89 -9.62
CA TYR A 13 2.79 -4.57 -8.71
C TYR A 13 3.24 -3.12 -8.90
N LYS A 14 3.52 -2.72 -10.16
CA LYS A 14 3.90 -1.34 -10.49
C LYS A 14 2.79 -0.36 -10.16
N LYS A 15 1.54 -0.69 -10.51
CA LYS A 15 0.37 0.13 -10.21
C LYS A 15 0.19 0.37 -8.70
N VAL A 16 0.19 -0.69 -7.88
CA VAL A 16 -0.06 -0.61 -6.43
C VAL A 16 1.03 0.18 -5.70
N TYR A 17 2.28 0.08 -6.17
CA TYR A 17 3.43 0.75 -5.56
C TYR A 17 3.87 2.04 -6.28
N ALA A 18 3.05 2.56 -7.18
CA ALA A 18 3.33 3.78 -7.94
C ALA A 18 4.71 3.76 -8.65
N ASP A 19 5.14 2.57 -9.09
CA ASP A 19 6.43 2.30 -9.74
C ASP A 19 7.67 2.78 -8.94
N THR A 20 7.56 2.85 -7.61
CA THR A 20 8.64 3.33 -6.72
C THR A 20 9.54 2.23 -6.18
N LEU A 21 9.13 0.97 -6.29
CA LEU A 21 9.91 -0.17 -5.79
C LEU A 21 10.83 -0.76 -6.87
N PRO A 22 11.90 -1.49 -6.48
CA PRO A 22 12.80 -2.12 -7.43
C PRO A 22 12.09 -3.04 -8.42
N GLU A 23 12.71 -3.26 -9.58
CA GLU A 23 12.17 -4.21 -10.56
C GLU A 23 12.19 -5.65 -10.03
N MET A 24 11.20 -6.42 -10.47
CA MET A 24 11.04 -7.82 -10.08
C MET A 24 11.92 -8.73 -10.94
N PRO A 25 12.47 -9.82 -10.38
CA PRO A 25 13.21 -10.81 -11.16
C PRO A 25 12.37 -11.36 -12.33
N GLU A 26 13.06 -11.82 -13.37
CA GLU A 26 12.44 -12.58 -14.45
C GLU A 26 11.73 -13.83 -13.90
N ARG A 27 10.68 -14.27 -14.59
CA ARG A 27 9.91 -15.45 -14.17
C ARG A 27 10.82 -16.68 -14.07
N GLY A 28 10.63 -17.48 -13.02
CA GLY A 28 11.40 -18.69 -12.78
C GLY A 28 12.78 -18.46 -12.14
N LYS A 29 13.20 -17.20 -11.95
CA LYS A 29 14.45 -16.89 -11.23
C LYS A 29 14.27 -16.90 -9.72
N PHE A 30 13.06 -16.60 -9.23
CA PHE A 30 12.77 -16.61 -7.80
C PHE A 30 11.31 -16.95 -7.51
N ALA A 31 11.09 -18.18 -7.03
CA ALA A 31 9.75 -18.73 -6.78
C ALA A 31 8.88 -17.87 -5.84
N PHE A 32 9.49 -17.14 -4.88
CA PHE A 32 8.76 -16.24 -3.99
C PHE A 32 8.09 -15.10 -4.78
N PHE A 33 8.82 -14.45 -5.69
CA PHE A 33 8.27 -13.38 -6.52
C PHE A 33 7.26 -13.92 -7.52
N ASP A 34 7.51 -15.08 -8.12
CA ASP A 34 6.55 -15.69 -9.04
C ASP A 34 5.21 -15.95 -8.37
N TYR A 35 5.24 -16.55 -7.17
CA TYR A 35 4.03 -16.81 -6.39
C TYR A 35 3.32 -15.52 -5.98
N MET A 36 4.06 -14.52 -5.48
CA MET A 36 3.51 -13.24 -5.08
C MET A 36 2.89 -12.47 -6.25
N LEU A 37 3.53 -12.47 -7.42
CA LEU A 37 3.01 -11.81 -8.61
C LEU A 37 1.72 -12.48 -9.09
N GLU A 38 1.67 -13.80 -9.16
CA GLU A 38 0.48 -14.51 -9.66
C GLU A 38 -0.72 -14.45 -8.69
N THR A 39 -0.44 -14.43 -7.37
CA THR A 39 -1.48 -14.45 -6.34
C THR A 39 -1.82 -13.05 -5.84
N LEU A 40 -0.94 -12.41 -5.07
CA LEU A 40 -1.20 -11.12 -4.46
C LEU A 40 -1.54 -10.05 -5.51
N PHE A 41 -0.74 -9.93 -6.57
CA PHE A 41 -0.94 -8.86 -7.55
C PHE A 41 -1.89 -9.26 -8.68
N GLY A 42 -1.64 -10.40 -9.35
CA GLY A 42 -2.41 -10.87 -10.50
C GLY A 42 -3.77 -11.47 -10.16
N THR A 43 -4.05 -11.70 -8.87
CA THR A 43 -5.37 -12.16 -8.41
C THR A 43 -6.00 -11.20 -7.42
N LEU A 44 -5.36 -10.91 -6.28
CA LEU A 44 -6.01 -10.12 -5.23
C LEU A 44 -6.11 -8.64 -5.61
N TRP A 45 -5.02 -7.97 -5.97
CA TRP A 45 -5.05 -6.55 -6.35
C TRP A 45 -5.67 -6.30 -7.72
N ALA A 46 -5.56 -7.27 -8.64
CA ALA A 46 -6.16 -7.18 -9.96
C ALA A 46 -7.70 -7.26 -9.97
N ASP A 47 -8.29 -7.77 -8.89
CA ASP A 47 -9.74 -7.88 -8.71
C ASP A 47 -10.34 -6.55 -8.21
N GLU A 48 -10.26 -5.53 -9.06
CA GLU A 48 -10.84 -4.20 -8.80
C GLU A 48 -12.36 -4.17 -8.96
N GLU A 49 -12.95 -5.16 -9.65
CA GLU A 49 -14.40 -5.33 -9.76
C GLU A 49 -15.02 -5.66 -8.39
N SER A 50 -14.36 -6.50 -7.59
CA SER A 50 -14.85 -6.85 -6.25
C SER A 50 -14.49 -5.81 -5.19
N LEU A 51 -13.29 -5.23 -5.25
CA LEU A 51 -12.86 -4.18 -4.33
C LEU A 51 -11.75 -3.32 -4.95
N SER A 52 -11.99 -2.02 -5.04
CA SER A 52 -11.07 -1.06 -5.64
C SER A 52 -9.71 -1.01 -4.92
N ILE A 53 -8.66 -0.57 -5.60
CA ILE A 53 -7.34 -0.37 -4.99
C ILE A 53 -7.43 0.58 -3.78
N ARG A 54 -8.19 1.68 -3.91
CA ARG A 54 -8.39 2.65 -2.83
C ARG A 54 -9.03 1.99 -1.60
N ASP A 55 -10.09 1.20 -1.79
CA ASP A 55 -10.77 0.57 -0.66
C ASP A 55 -9.92 -0.52 -0.01
N ARG A 56 -9.17 -1.29 -0.82
CA ARG A 56 -8.14 -2.20 -0.30
C ARG A 56 -7.08 -1.46 0.51
N ARG A 57 -6.66 -0.27 0.05
CA ARG A 57 -5.69 0.59 0.77
C ARG A 57 -6.17 0.92 2.18
N LEU A 58 -7.44 1.28 2.34
CA LEU A 58 -8.03 1.57 3.66
C LEU A 58 -7.92 0.37 4.60
N VAL A 59 -8.26 -0.83 4.11
CA VAL A 59 -8.18 -2.07 4.90
C VAL A 59 -6.74 -2.35 5.32
N ILE A 60 -5.79 -2.33 4.39
CA ILE A 60 -4.41 -2.70 4.70
C ILE A 60 -3.74 -1.68 5.62
N LEU A 61 -4.01 -0.38 5.48
CA LEU A 61 -3.44 0.63 6.38
C LEU A 61 -3.91 0.41 7.82
N GLY A 62 -5.18 0.05 8.01
CA GLY A 62 -5.70 -0.36 9.31
C GLY A 62 -5.01 -1.60 9.87
N VAL A 63 -4.84 -2.64 9.05
CA VAL A 63 -4.14 -3.89 9.45
C VAL A 63 -2.69 -3.59 9.86
N ILE A 64 -1.96 -2.81 9.03
CA ILE A 64 -0.57 -2.44 9.27
C ILE A 64 -0.42 -1.65 10.57
N MET A 65 -1.32 -0.69 10.82
CA MET A 65 -1.34 0.05 12.09
C MET A 65 -1.57 -0.87 13.28
N SER A 66 -2.44 -1.87 13.15
CA SER A 66 -2.69 -2.83 14.24
C SER A 66 -1.48 -3.72 14.52
N VAL A 67 -0.74 -4.09 13.47
CA VAL A 67 0.50 -4.88 13.56
C VAL A 67 1.66 -4.01 14.10
N GLY A 68 1.67 -2.71 13.81
CA GLY A 68 2.73 -1.79 14.23
C GLY A 68 3.94 -1.75 13.27
N SER A 69 3.74 -2.04 11.98
CA SER A 69 4.84 -2.04 10.99
C SER A 69 4.98 -0.66 10.32
N ASN A 70 5.90 0.16 10.84
CA ASN A 70 6.15 1.53 10.36
C ASN A 70 6.65 1.57 8.91
N ASP A 71 7.62 0.72 8.56
CA ASP A 71 8.20 0.71 7.21
C ASP A 71 7.15 0.38 6.14
N LEU A 72 6.32 -0.63 6.42
CA LEU A 72 5.26 -1.04 5.51
C LEU A 72 4.16 0.04 5.43
N PHE A 73 3.85 0.72 6.53
CA PHE A 73 2.91 1.84 6.52
C PHE A 73 3.42 2.97 5.63
N SER A 74 4.69 3.36 5.75
CA SER A 74 5.31 4.40 4.92
C SER A 74 5.22 4.07 3.43
N ILE A 75 5.56 2.83 3.04
CA ILE A 75 5.48 2.38 1.64
C ILE A 75 4.04 2.49 1.11
N GLN A 76 3.06 1.98 1.87
CA GLN A 76 1.67 1.93 1.42
C GLN A 76 1.01 3.30 1.40
N ALA A 77 1.28 4.13 2.41
CA ALA A 77 0.75 5.48 2.50
C ALA A 77 1.32 6.37 1.38
N ARG A 78 2.62 6.32 1.12
CA ARG A 78 3.25 7.05 0.01
C ARG A 78 2.67 6.63 -1.34
N ALA A 79 2.55 5.33 -1.59
CA ALA A 79 1.95 4.84 -2.83
C ALA A 79 0.49 5.30 -3.01
N ALA A 80 -0.30 5.31 -1.93
CA ALA A 80 -1.68 5.81 -1.96
C ALA A 80 -1.76 7.30 -2.34
N LEU A 81 -0.86 8.13 -1.81
CA LEU A 81 -0.78 9.56 -2.15
C LEU A 81 -0.32 9.79 -3.59
N MET A 82 0.73 9.07 -4.03
CA MET A 82 1.24 9.18 -5.41
C MET A 82 0.20 8.77 -6.45
N ASN A 83 -0.55 7.70 -6.18
CA ASN A 83 -1.63 7.23 -7.04
C ASN A 83 -2.91 8.08 -6.91
N LYS A 84 -2.94 9.07 -6.01
CA LYS A 84 -4.12 9.91 -5.71
C LYS A 84 -5.33 9.10 -5.25
N GLU A 85 -5.10 7.98 -4.59
CA GLU A 85 -6.14 7.16 -3.98
C GLU A 85 -6.66 7.81 -2.69
N LEU A 86 -5.77 8.48 -1.97
CA LEU A 86 -6.06 9.22 -0.75
C LEU A 86 -5.45 10.62 -0.84
N SER A 87 -6.10 11.59 -0.21
CA SER A 87 -5.51 12.86 0.18
C SER A 87 -4.74 12.76 1.49
N LEU A 88 -3.85 13.72 1.78
CA LEU A 88 -3.19 13.82 3.07
C LEU A 88 -4.20 13.93 4.22
N LYS A 89 -5.26 14.71 4.01
CA LYS A 89 -6.36 14.84 4.98
C LYS A 89 -7.04 13.50 5.27
N GLU A 90 -7.31 12.69 4.26
CA GLU A 90 -7.89 11.34 4.49
C GLU A 90 -6.90 10.42 5.22
N LEU A 91 -5.62 10.46 4.87
CA LEU A 91 -4.58 9.67 5.55
C LEU A 91 -4.45 10.05 7.03
N GLU A 92 -4.44 11.35 7.34
CA GLU A 92 -4.46 11.85 8.72
C GLU A 92 -5.68 11.32 9.49
N GLN A 93 -6.88 11.38 8.89
CA GLN A 93 -8.09 10.87 9.54
C GLN A 93 -8.06 9.35 9.75
N ILE A 94 -7.43 8.58 8.86
CA ILE A 94 -7.22 7.14 9.05
C ILE A 94 -6.33 6.88 10.27
N ILE A 95 -5.23 7.63 10.41
CA ILE A 95 -4.32 7.52 11.56
C ILE A 95 -5.05 7.90 12.86
N ILE A 96 -5.79 9.02 12.87
CA ILE A 96 -6.59 9.44 14.03
C ILE A 96 -7.61 8.36 14.39
N THR A 97 -8.32 7.80 13.42
CA THR A 97 -9.26 6.68 13.64
C THR A 97 -8.55 5.48 14.27
N GLY A 98 -7.34 5.16 13.77
CA GLY A 98 -6.50 4.11 14.32
C GLY A 98 -6.26 4.22 15.81
N THR A 99 -6.12 5.43 16.37
CA THR A 99 -5.88 5.63 17.81
C THR A 99 -6.97 5.00 18.69
N GLN A 100 -8.21 4.95 18.19
CA GLN A 100 -9.37 4.43 18.93
C GLN A 100 -9.43 2.89 18.95
N TYR A 101 -8.90 2.24 17.91
CA TYR A 101 -9.01 0.79 17.74
C TYR A 101 -7.68 0.04 17.94
N CYS A 102 -6.55 0.69 17.65
CA CYS A 102 -5.20 0.13 17.82
C CYS A 102 -4.47 0.65 19.06
N GLY A 103 -5.03 1.68 19.72
CA GLY A 103 -4.49 2.33 20.92
C GLY A 103 -3.47 3.42 20.62
N TYR A 104 -3.53 4.50 21.40
CA TYR A 104 -2.65 5.68 21.27
C TYR A 104 -1.15 5.35 21.22
N PRO A 105 -0.58 4.52 22.14
CA PRO A 105 0.86 4.29 22.16
C PRO A 105 1.40 3.66 20.87
N LYS A 106 0.60 2.77 20.26
CA LYS A 106 0.98 2.10 19.01
C LYS A 106 0.88 3.07 17.83
N VAL A 107 -0.22 3.83 17.78
CA VAL A 107 -0.51 4.68 16.62
C VAL A 107 0.33 5.96 16.59
N ALA A 108 0.75 6.46 17.76
CA ALA A 108 1.58 7.66 17.85
C ALA A 108 2.87 7.57 17.02
N ALA A 109 3.42 6.37 16.80
CA ALA A 109 4.61 6.15 15.99
C ALA A 109 4.41 6.54 14.50
N PHE A 110 3.20 6.41 13.95
CA PHE A 110 2.92 6.74 12.56
C PHE A 110 2.84 8.25 12.30
N ASN A 111 2.75 9.09 13.33
CA ASN A 111 2.73 10.56 13.16
C ASN A 111 4.04 11.09 12.58
N ALA A 112 5.18 10.45 12.86
CA ALA A 112 6.45 10.82 12.24
C ALA A 112 6.39 10.65 10.71
N ILE A 113 5.83 9.51 10.26
CA ILE A 113 5.63 9.21 8.84
C ILE A 113 4.64 10.19 8.21
N LEU A 114 3.51 10.49 8.89
CA LEU A 114 2.54 11.47 8.39
C LEU A 114 3.19 12.84 8.16
N LYS A 115 4.03 13.29 9.10
CA LYS A 115 4.75 14.56 8.98
C LYS A 115 5.70 14.56 7.78
N GLU A 116 6.47 13.48 7.59
CA GLU A 116 7.33 13.33 6.41
C GLU A 116 6.53 13.42 5.10
N LEU A 117 5.37 12.76 5.06
CA LEU A 117 4.50 12.79 3.89
C LEU A 117 3.85 14.16 3.66
N MET A 118 3.55 14.92 4.71
CA MET A 118 3.08 16.32 4.58
C MET A 118 4.13 17.23 3.94
N ASP A 119 5.41 17.00 4.24
CA ASP A 119 6.51 17.74 3.63
C ASP A 119 6.74 17.29 2.16
N GLU A 120 6.56 16.00 1.86
CA GLU A 120 6.73 15.41 0.52
C GLU A 120 5.58 15.76 -0.45
N PHE A 121 4.35 15.86 0.05
CA PHE A 121 3.14 16.12 -0.74
C PHE A 121 2.42 17.40 -0.30
N PRO A 122 3.02 18.59 -0.42
CA PRO A 122 2.41 19.82 0.07
C PRO A 122 1.06 20.08 -0.60
N GLU A 123 -0.02 20.15 0.18
CA GLU A 123 -1.29 20.69 -0.32
C GLU A 123 -1.05 22.16 -0.68
N ASN A 124 -1.35 22.54 -1.94
CA ASN A 124 -1.34 23.94 -2.33
C ASN A 124 -2.28 24.71 -1.38
N LYS A 125 -1.69 25.59 -0.56
CA LYS A 125 -2.42 26.47 0.36
C LYS A 125 -3.36 27.41 -0.37
#